data_AF-A0A4Q9MV29-F1
#
_entry.id   AF-A0A4Q9MV29-F1
#
_cell.length_a   1.000
_cell.length_b   1.000
_cell.length_c   1.000
_cell.angle_alpha   90.00
_cell.angle_beta   90.00
_cell.angle_gamma   90.00
#
_symmetry.space_group_name_H-M   'P 1'
#
loop_
_entity.id
_entity.type
_entity.pdbx_description
1 polymer ?
#
loop_
_entity_poly.entity_id
_entity_poly.type
_entity_poly.pdbx_seq_one_letter_code
_entity_poly.pdbx_strand_id
1 'polypeptide(L)'
;MSLSDFWTWFPLSLSVLAVLLIERCLARRGSINLPPGPFPLPIIGNVLDAPRKDLGSECSALVKKYGEVVHLTVLGQSMVLIGSSKAVTDLLDKRSANYSDRPTSVMAQL
;
A
#
# COMPACT_ATOMS: atom_id res chain seq x y z
N MET A 1 44.11 -12.32 -5.84
CA MET A 1 42.67 -12.42 -6.10
C MET A 1 42.35 -13.81 -6.61
N SER A 2 41.65 -14.62 -5.84
CA SER A 2 41.37 -16.02 -6.16
C SER A 2 40.19 -16.15 -7.12
N LEU A 3 40.32 -17.01 -8.13
CA LEU A 3 39.28 -17.27 -9.14
C LEU A 3 37.93 -17.77 -8.57
N SER A 4 37.90 -18.20 -7.31
CA SER A 4 36.69 -18.62 -6.59
C SER A 4 35.73 -17.47 -6.28
N ASP A 5 36.23 -16.23 -6.23
CA ASP A 5 35.39 -15.07 -5.91
C ASP A 5 34.38 -14.82 -7.03
N PHE A 6 34.79 -14.98 -8.29
CA PHE A 6 33.89 -14.78 -9.45
C PHE A 6 32.64 -15.66 -9.39
N TRP A 7 32.76 -16.91 -8.93
CA TRP A 7 31.63 -17.84 -8.85
C TRP A 7 30.59 -17.43 -7.79
N THR A 8 30.99 -16.69 -6.75
CA THR A 8 30.07 -16.22 -5.70
C THR A 8 29.44 -14.87 -6.04
N TRP A 9 30.06 -14.08 -6.91
CA TRP A 9 29.56 -12.76 -7.32
C TRP A 9 28.46 -12.85 -8.39
N PHE A 10 28.51 -13.87 -9.25
CA PHE A 10 27.43 -14.15 -10.21
C PHE A 10 26.06 -14.41 -9.55
N PRO A 11 25.91 -15.33 -8.59
CA PRO A 11 24.61 -15.56 -7.94
C PRO A 11 24.16 -14.38 -7.08
N LEU A 12 25.09 -13.65 -6.44
CA LEU A 12 24.75 -12.45 -5.68
C LEU A 12 24.21 -11.33 -6.60
N SER A 13 24.88 -11.07 -7.71
CA SER A 13 24.41 -10.08 -8.69
C SER A 13 23.08 -10.50 -9.34
N LEU A 14 22.90 -11.79 -9.66
CA LEU A 14 21.65 -12.33 -10.19
C LEU A 14 20.50 -12.22 -9.17
N SER A 15 20.77 -12.50 -7.89
CA SER A 15 19.80 -12.38 -6.79
C SER A 15 19.35 -10.92 -6.62
N VAL A 16 20.29 -9.97 -6.60
CA VAL A 16 19.97 -8.53 -6.52
C VAL A 16 19.17 -8.09 -7.74
N LEU A 17 19.55 -8.51 -8.95
CA LEU A 17 18.80 -8.20 -10.17
C LEU A 17 17.39 -8.79 -10.12
N ALA A 18 17.23 -10.02 -9.64
CA ALA A 18 15.92 -10.68 -9.50
C ALA A 18 15.03 -9.93 -8.51
N VAL A 19 15.55 -9.52 -7.34
CA VAL A 19 14.81 -8.70 -6.37
C VAL A 19 14.38 -7.38 -7.00
N LEU A 20 15.28 -6.67 -7.68
CA LEU A 20 14.95 -5.40 -8.36
C LEU A 20 13.89 -5.57 -9.46
N LEU A 21 13.94 -6.68 -10.21
CA LEU A 21 12.95 -6.99 -11.23
C LEU A 21 11.59 -7.34 -10.61
N ILE A 22 11.57 -8.09 -9.51
CA ILE A 22 10.35 -8.42 -8.77
C ILE A 22 9.71 -7.15 -8.21
N GLU A 23 10.49 -6.28 -7.58
CA GLU A 23 10.00 -4.99 -7.07
C GLU A 23 9.42 -4.13 -8.19
N ARG A 24 10.12 -4.02 -9.32
CA ARG A 24 9.59 -3.27 -10.48
C ARG A 24 8.35 -3.90 -11.09
N CYS A 25 8.26 -5.22 -11.11
CA CYS A 25 7.09 -5.92 -11.63
C CYS A 25 5.87 -5.71 -10.71
N LEU A 26 6.07 -5.82 -9.38
CA LEU A 26 5.04 -5.54 -8.39
C LEU A 26 4.59 -4.07 -8.42
N ALA A 27 5.53 -3.12 -8.51
CA ALA A 27 5.22 -1.69 -8.60
C ALA A 27 4.39 -1.35 -9.85
N ARG A 28 4.66 -2.00 -10.99
CA ARG A 28 3.89 -1.81 -12.23
C ARG A 28 2.50 -2.44 -12.18
N ARG A 29 2.31 -3.48 -11.37
CA ARG A 29 1.02 -4.18 -11.25
C ARG A 29 -0.07 -3.33 -10.57
N GLY A 30 0.31 -2.26 -9.85
CA GLY A 30 -0.62 -1.37 -9.15
C GLY A 30 -1.30 -0.28 -9.99
N SER A 31 -1.05 -0.21 -11.31
CA SER A 31 -1.55 0.88 -12.17
C SER A 31 -3.01 0.73 -12.66
N ILE A 32 -3.88 0.06 -11.91
CA ILE A 32 -5.33 0.06 -12.19
C ILE A 32 -5.95 1.25 -11.45
N ASN A 33 -6.07 2.40 -12.13
CA ASN A 33 -6.83 3.60 -11.72
C ASN A 33 -7.02 3.79 -10.20
N LEU A 34 -5.94 3.65 -9.42
CA LEU A 34 -6.03 3.79 -7.98
C LEU A 34 -6.19 5.28 -7.67
N PRO A 35 -6.91 5.63 -6.59
CA PRO A 35 -6.94 6.99 -6.12
C PRO A 35 -5.51 7.50 -5.89
N PRO A 36 -5.26 8.81 -6.03
CA PRO A 36 -3.94 9.40 -5.76
C PRO A 36 -3.49 9.09 -4.33
N GLY A 37 -2.18 8.91 -4.13
CA GLY A 37 -1.64 8.59 -2.80
C GLY A 37 -0.10 8.59 -2.78
N PRO A 38 0.50 8.56 -1.58
CA PRO A 38 1.94 8.40 -1.43
C PRO A 38 2.40 7.08 -2.05
N PHE A 39 3.55 7.09 -2.72
CA PHE A 39 4.08 5.88 -3.37
C PHE A 39 4.42 4.81 -2.31
N PRO A 40 3.84 3.60 -2.41
CA PRO A 40 4.15 2.53 -1.47
C PRO A 40 5.59 2.04 -1.66
N LEU A 41 6.33 1.89 -0.56
CA LEU A 41 7.63 1.23 -0.58
C LEU A 41 7.45 -0.27 -0.88
N PRO A 42 8.41 -0.92 -1.55
CA PRO A 42 8.36 -2.37 -1.74
C PRO A 42 8.34 -3.06 -0.38
N ILE A 43 7.53 -4.12 -0.26
CA ILE A 43 7.35 -4.98 0.93
C ILE A 43 6.60 -4.31 2.11
N ILE A 44 7.01 -3.10 2.52
CA ILE A 44 6.45 -2.41 3.70
C ILE A 44 5.22 -1.55 3.34
N GLY A 45 5.19 -0.98 2.13
CA GLY A 45 4.18 -0.01 1.71
C GLY A 45 4.38 1.37 2.34
N ASN A 46 3.28 2.07 2.60
CA ASN A 46 3.13 3.40 3.20
C ASN A 46 3.09 3.37 4.73
N VAL A 47 3.68 2.38 5.39
CA VAL A 47 3.65 2.26 6.87
C VAL A 47 4.26 3.48 7.59
N LEU A 48 5.17 4.19 6.94
CA LEU A 48 5.75 5.44 7.46
C LEU A 48 4.83 6.65 7.24
N ASP A 49 4.05 6.64 6.17
CA ASP A 49 3.07 7.69 5.86
C ASP A 49 1.71 7.44 6.54
N ALA A 50 1.50 6.23 7.05
CA ALA A 50 0.28 5.81 7.70
C ALA A 50 0.10 6.56 9.02
N PRO A 51 -1.11 7.06 9.30
CA PRO A 51 -1.36 7.81 10.51
C PRO A 51 -1.31 6.87 11.73
N ARG A 52 -0.57 7.26 12.79
CA ARG A 52 -0.32 6.43 13.98
C ARG A 52 -0.71 7.08 15.30
N LYS A 53 -0.59 8.41 15.40
CA LYS A 53 -0.80 9.13 16.66
C LYS A 53 -2.18 9.76 16.66
N ASP A 54 -2.35 10.79 15.83
CA ASP A 54 -3.58 11.55 15.72
C ASP A 54 -4.23 11.24 14.38
N LEU A 55 -4.97 10.12 14.32
CA LEU A 55 -5.63 9.65 13.10
C LEU A 55 -6.45 10.76 12.42
N GLY A 56 -7.19 11.58 13.18
CA GLY A 56 -7.98 12.67 12.61
C GLY A 56 -7.13 13.74 11.90
N SER A 57 -6.09 14.23 12.56
CA SER A 57 -5.22 15.29 12.05
C SER A 57 -4.34 14.81 10.89
N GLU A 58 -3.75 13.61 11.03
CA GLU A 58 -2.86 13.02 10.03
C GLU A 58 -3.65 12.59 8.78
N CYS A 59 -4.83 11.98 8.93
CA CYS A 59 -5.72 11.70 7.80
C CYS A 59 -6.16 13.00 7.10
N SER A 60 -6.51 14.05 7.86
CA SER A 60 -6.88 15.34 7.28
C SER A 60 -5.72 15.96 6.49
N ALA A 61 -4.49 15.85 6.99
CA ALA A 61 -3.30 16.32 6.28
C ALA A 61 -3.07 15.56 4.96
N LEU A 62 -3.27 14.23 4.97
CA LEU A 62 -3.15 13.41 3.77
C LEU A 62 -4.22 13.73 2.73
N VAL A 63 -5.49 13.86 3.16
CA VAL A 63 -6.60 14.28 2.29
C VAL A 63 -6.33 15.66 1.68
N LYS A 64 -5.84 16.63 2.48
CA LYS A 64 -5.48 17.96 1.96
C LYS A 64 -4.34 17.90 0.95
N LYS A 65 -3.41 16.96 1.09
CA LYS A 65 -2.22 16.84 0.23
C LYS A 65 -2.49 16.09 -1.08
N TYR A 66 -3.28 15.01 -1.03
CA TYR A 66 -3.48 14.10 -2.16
C TYR A 66 -4.89 14.17 -2.78
N GLY A 67 -5.88 14.72 -2.07
CA GLY A 67 -7.25 14.91 -2.55
C GLY A 67 -8.32 14.24 -1.67
N GLU A 68 -9.57 14.34 -2.10
CA GLU A 68 -10.74 13.85 -1.33
C GLU A 68 -10.76 12.34 -1.12
N VAL A 69 -10.09 11.57 -1.99
CA VAL A 69 -9.97 10.10 -1.90
C VAL A 69 -8.49 9.74 -2.05
N VAL A 70 -7.90 9.16 -1.01
CA VAL A 70 -6.47 8.83 -0.96
C VAL A 70 -6.28 7.33 -0.78
N HIS A 71 -5.39 6.73 -1.58
CA HIS A 71 -5.00 5.33 -1.45
C HIS A 71 -3.70 5.18 -0.66
N LEU A 72 -3.65 4.22 0.25
CA LEU A 72 -2.49 3.87 1.05
C LEU A 72 -2.36 2.35 1.09
N THR A 73 -1.14 1.81 1.09
CA THR A 73 -0.91 0.39 1.33
C THR A 73 -0.10 0.21 2.60
N VAL A 74 -0.61 -0.47 3.62
CA VAL A 74 0.08 -0.67 4.91
C VAL A 74 0.30 -2.16 5.12
N LEU A 75 1.56 -2.62 5.18
CA LEU A 75 1.89 -4.05 5.38
C LEU A 75 1.18 -4.99 4.39
N GLY A 76 1.05 -4.56 3.12
CA GLY A 76 0.35 -5.32 2.08
C GLY A 76 -1.18 -5.21 2.12
N GLN A 77 -1.76 -4.49 3.09
CA GLN A 77 -3.19 -4.20 3.14
C GLN A 77 -3.48 -2.85 2.47
N SER A 78 -4.40 -2.85 1.51
CA SER A 78 -4.86 -1.64 0.83
C SER A 78 -5.89 -0.92 1.69
N MET A 79 -5.67 0.37 1.95
CA MET A 79 -6.53 1.26 2.72
C MET A 79 -6.89 2.49 1.89
N VAL A 80 -8.14 2.94 2.00
CA VAL A 80 -8.64 4.13 1.31
C VAL A 80 -9.14 5.14 2.34
N LEU A 81 -8.61 6.35 2.30
CA LEU A 81 -9.06 7.49 3.10
C LEU A 81 -10.07 8.30 2.28
N ILE A 82 -11.21 8.62 2.88
CA ILE A 82 -12.26 9.41 2.27
C ILE A 82 -12.46 10.68 3.11
N GLY A 83 -12.16 11.83 2.54
CA GLY A 83 -12.23 13.13 3.22
C GLY A 83 -13.47 13.96 2.92
N SER A 84 -14.28 13.56 1.95
CA SER A 84 -15.45 14.31 1.48
C SER A 84 -16.75 13.60 1.85
N SER A 85 -17.70 14.34 2.41
CA SER A 85 -19.03 13.82 2.78
C SER A 85 -19.75 13.18 1.59
N LYS A 86 -19.63 13.80 0.40
CA LYS A 86 -20.24 13.28 -0.82
C LYS A 86 -19.66 11.92 -1.22
N ALA A 87 -18.34 11.76 -1.11
CA ALA A 87 -17.67 10.50 -1.41
C ALA A 87 -18.01 9.41 -0.39
N VAL A 88 -18.16 9.77 0.89
CA VAL A 88 -18.63 8.84 1.94
C VAL A 88 -20.01 8.30 1.61
N THR A 89 -20.99 9.15 1.29
CA THR A 89 -22.34 8.71 0.95
C THR A 89 -22.36 7.87 -0.35
N ASP A 90 -21.59 8.25 -1.37
CA ASP A 90 -21.59 7.50 -2.63
C ASP A 90 -20.96 6.11 -2.50
N LEU A 91 -19.89 5.99 -1.70
CA LEU A 91 -19.17 4.74 -1.52
C LEU A 91 -19.80 3.88 -0.41
N LEU A 92 -19.95 4.41 0.80
CA LEU A 92 -20.36 3.59 1.96
C LEU A 92 -21.87 3.38 2.06
N ASP A 93 -22.69 4.29 1.54
CA ASP A 93 -24.15 4.21 1.66
C ASP A 93 -24.77 3.59 0.40
N LYS A 94 -24.65 4.28 -0.75
CA LYS A 94 -25.25 3.82 -2.01
C LYS A 94 -24.67 2.51 -2.54
N ARG A 95 -23.39 2.25 -2.28
CA ARG A 95 -22.69 1.01 -2.67
C ARG A 95 -22.34 0.14 -1.47
N SER A 96 -23.08 0.28 -0.37
CA SER A 96 -22.90 -0.48 0.87
C SER A 96 -22.78 -1.99 0.63
N ALA A 97 -23.58 -2.56 -0.28
CA ALA A 97 -23.54 -3.99 -0.62
C ALA A 97 -22.15 -4.49 -1.09
N ASN A 98 -21.31 -3.61 -1.67
CA ASN A 98 -19.97 -3.96 -2.15
C ASN A 98 -18.88 -3.79 -1.09
N TYR A 99 -19.11 -2.97 -0.06
CA TYR A 99 -18.08 -2.56 0.92
C TYR A 99 -18.47 -2.83 2.37
N SER A 100 -19.57 -3.55 2.60
CA SER A 100 -20.06 -3.91 3.94
C SER A 100 -19.29 -5.08 4.56
N ASP A 101 -18.43 -5.76 3.79
CA ASP A 101 -17.62 -6.86 4.28
C ASP A 101 -16.63 -6.40 5.36
N ARG A 102 -16.38 -7.27 6.34
CA ARG A 102 -15.52 -6.97 7.49
C ARG A 102 -14.40 -8.00 7.59
N PRO A 103 -13.15 -7.57 7.80
CA PRO A 103 -12.06 -8.50 8.04
C PRO A 103 -12.37 -9.34 9.28
N THR A 104 -12.33 -10.66 9.12
CA THR A 104 -12.49 -11.60 10.23
C THR A 104 -11.31 -11.47 11.17
N SER A 105 -11.58 -11.25 12.45
CA SER A 105 -10.55 -11.33 13.48
C SER A 105 -10.36 -12.79 13.89
N VAL A 106 -9.11 -13.22 14.03
CA VAL A 106 -8.77 -14.58 14.51
C VAL A 106 -9.42 -14.86 15.87
N MET A 107 -9.60 -13.82 16.70
CA MET A 107 -10.24 -13.91 18.01
C MET A 107 -11.76 -14.11 17.96
N ALA A 108 -12.45 -13.71 16.90
CA ALA A 108 -13.90 -13.91 16.77
C ALA A 108 -14.27 -15.30 16.20
N GLN A 109 -13.29 -16.09 15.75
CA GLN A 109 -13.47 -17.42 15.16
C GLN A 109 -13.09 -18.57 16.11
N LEU A 110 -12.63 -18.26 17.33
CA LEU A 110 -12.34 -19.19 18.42
C LEU A 110 -13.51 -19.26 19.40
#